data_AF-A0A925TNJ4-F1
#
_entry.id   AF-A0A925TNJ4-F1
#
_cell.length_a   1.000
_cell.length_b   1.000
_cell.length_c   1.000
_cell.angle_alpha   90.00
_cell.angle_beta   90.00
_cell.angle_gamma   90.00
#
_symmetry.space_group_name_H-M   'P 1'
#
loop_
_entity.id
_entity.type
_entity.pdbx_description
1 polymer ?
#
loop_
_entity_poly.entity_id
_entity_poly.type
_entity_poly.pdbx_seq_one_letter_code
_entity_poly.pdbx_strand_id
1 'polypeptide(L)'
;MWIGRLIGYILIAVLGGKFARSVGGGGDALWHKFPAAKVYLFRRLVPKWAIGQAFGDLIFLRTDFQRDRATITHELVHVEQWHRHGWQFAFRYLLASFRAGIKHGWQHAYRQNKFEVEAYAREHEV
;
A
#
# COMPACT_ATOMS: atom_id res chain seq x y z
N MET A 1 5.18 0.02 -13.39
CA MET A 1 3.81 0.42 -13.03
C MET A 1 2.72 -0.47 -13.62
N TRP A 2 2.69 -0.75 -14.93
CA TRP A 2 1.61 -1.52 -15.57
C TRP A 2 1.28 -2.87 -14.91
N ILE A 3 2.29 -3.65 -14.53
CA ILE A 3 2.09 -4.96 -13.87
C ILE A 3 1.39 -4.81 -12.51
N GLY A 4 1.79 -3.86 -11.68
CA GLY A 4 1.14 -3.61 -10.39
C GLY A 4 -0.33 -3.23 -10.57
N ARG A 5 -0.61 -2.33 -11.52
CA ARG A 5 -2.00 -1.95 -11.88
C ARG A 5 -2.80 -3.14 -12.42
N LEU A 6 -2.21 -3.97 -13.27
CA LEU A 6 -2.87 -5.16 -13.82
C LEU A 6 -3.28 -6.13 -12.70
N ILE A 7 -2.34 -6.46 -11.81
CA ILE A 7 -2.61 -7.30 -10.64
C ILE A 7 -3.72 -6.69 -9.79
N GLY A 8 -3.65 -5.38 -9.54
CA GLY A 8 -4.67 -4.68 -8.77
C GLY A 8 -6.06 -4.75 -9.44
N TYR A 9 -6.17 -4.52 -10.75
CA TYR A 9 -7.48 -4.63 -11.42
C TYR A 9 -8.04 -6.05 -11.41
N ILE A 10 -7.19 -7.08 -11.51
CA ILE A 10 -7.62 -8.48 -11.33
C ILE A 10 -8.18 -8.69 -9.93
N LEU A 11 -7.47 -8.22 -8.90
CA LEU A 11 -7.92 -8.33 -7.51
C LEU A 11 -9.22 -7.55 -7.25
N ILE A 12 -9.39 -6.37 -7.84
CA ILE A 12 -10.65 -5.61 -7.78
C ILE A 12 -11.80 -6.43 -8.35
N ALA A 13 -11.60 -7.05 -9.54
CA ALA A 13 -12.62 -7.85 -10.19
C ALA A 13 -13.00 -9.11 -9.38
N VAL A 14 -12.01 -9.79 -8.79
CA VAL A 14 -12.20 -11.04 -8.04
C VAL A 14 -12.76 -10.79 -6.63
N LEU A 15 -12.28 -9.75 -5.94
CA LEU A 15 -12.63 -9.47 -4.54
C LEU A 15 -13.74 -8.41 -4.39
N GLY A 16 -14.24 -7.84 -5.49
CA GLY A 16 -15.38 -6.92 -5.50
C GLY A 16 -15.06 -5.52 -4.96
N GLY A 17 -13.89 -4.98 -5.30
CA GLY A 17 -13.45 -3.64 -4.84
C GLY A 17 -14.32 -2.52 -5.42
N LYS A 18 -14.73 -1.56 -4.58
CA LYS A 18 -15.50 -0.39 -5.01
C LYS A 18 -14.61 0.85 -5.07
N PHE A 19 -14.57 1.53 -6.21
CA PHE A 19 -13.87 2.81 -6.29
C PHE A 19 -14.50 3.81 -5.31
N ALA A 20 -13.68 4.46 -4.50
CA ALA A 20 -14.13 5.49 -3.57
C ALA A 20 -13.74 6.89 -4.03
N ARG A 21 -12.44 7.11 -4.25
CA ARG A 21 -11.90 8.41 -4.66
C ARG A 21 -10.50 8.29 -5.24
N SER A 22 -10.07 9.31 -5.95
CA SER A 22 -8.65 9.56 -6.17
C SER A 22 -8.06 10.28 -4.95
N VAL A 23 -6.75 10.16 -4.75
CA VAL A 23 -6.03 10.80 -3.62
C VAL A 23 -5.98 12.32 -3.77
N GLY A 24 -5.98 12.84 -5.00
CA GLY A 24 -5.94 14.28 -5.26
C GLY A 24 -7.00 15.06 -4.45
N GLY A 25 -6.52 15.92 -3.54
CA GLY A 25 -7.36 16.74 -2.66
C GLY A 25 -6.83 16.96 -1.24
N GLY A 26 -5.81 16.22 -0.79
CA GLY A 26 -5.08 16.51 0.46
C GLY A 26 -4.00 17.57 0.24
N GLY A 27 -3.86 18.53 1.15
CA GLY A 27 -2.93 19.69 1.04
C GLY A 27 -1.45 19.35 1.23
N ASP A 28 -1.09 18.07 1.19
CA ASP A 28 0.18 17.53 1.65
C ASP A 28 1.08 17.13 0.49
N ALA A 29 2.40 17.33 0.63
CA ALA A 29 3.37 17.12 -0.44
C ALA A 29 3.30 15.71 -1.05
N LEU A 30 3.10 14.66 -0.23
CA LEU A 30 2.97 13.29 -0.72
C LEU A 30 1.65 13.05 -1.46
N TRP A 31 0.56 13.63 -0.99
CA TRP A 31 -0.76 13.56 -1.62
C TRP A 31 -0.79 14.28 -2.97
N HIS A 32 -0.02 15.37 -3.10
CA HIS A 32 0.20 16.08 -4.36
C HIS A 32 1.13 15.36 -5.34
N LYS A 33 2.06 14.53 -4.85
CA LYS A 33 2.99 13.77 -5.69
C LYS A 33 2.28 12.68 -6.50
N PHE A 34 1.21 12.11 -5.96
CA PHE A 34 0.45 11.03 -6.60
C PHE A 34 -1.06 11.35 -6.69
N PRO A 35 -1.45 12.43 -7.38
CA PRO A 35 -2.83 12.90 -7.40
C PRO A 35 -3.77 11.92 -8.12
N ALA A 36 -3.19 11.09 -9.01
CA ALA A 36 -3.89 10.07 -9.78
C ALA A 36 -3.96 8.70 -9.07
N ALA A 37 -3.38 8.55 -7.88
CA ALA A 37 -3.53 7.32 -7.10
C ALA A 37 -5.01 7.10 -6.75
N LYS A 38 -5.50 5.88 -6.92
CA LYS A 38 -6.93 5.54 -6.80
C LYS A 38 -7.16 4.68 -5.57
N VAL A 39 -8.10 5.09 -4.72
CA VAL A 39 -8.52 4.34 -3.54
C VAL A 39 -9.74 3.48 -3.88
N TYR A 40 -9.60 2.18 -3.64
CA TYR A 40 -10.65 1.18 -3.74
C TYR A 40 -10.95 0.60 -2.37
N LEU A 41 -12.23 0.52 -2.03
CA LEU A 41 -12.70 -0.02 -0.76
C LEU A 41 -13.09 -1.48 -0.90
N PHE A 42 -12.65 -2.27 0.07
CA PHE A 42 -12.98 -3.69 0.20
C PHE A 42 -13.55 -3.94 1.58
N ARG A 43 -14.55 -4.84 1.68
CA ARG A 43 -15.08 -5.26 2.98
C ARG A 43 -14.04 -6.05 3.78
N ARG A 44 -13.19 -6.82 3.08
CA ARG A 44 -12.07 -7.59 3.62
C ARG A 44 -10.93 -7.59 2.61
N LEU A 45 -9.72 -7.45 3.11
CA LEU A 45 -8.49 -7.62 2.33
C LEU A 45 -7.89 -8.99 2.59
N VAL A 46 -6.92 -9.38 1.77
CA VAL A 46 -6.17 -10.62 1.94
C VAL A 46 -4.72 -10.28 2.24
N PRO A 47 -4.17 -10.69 3.39
CA PRO A 47 -4.82 -11.46 4.47
C PRO A 47 -5.85 -10.64 5.27
N LYS A 48 -6.76 -11.32 6.00
CA LYS A 48 -7.93 -10.69 6.66
C LYS A 48 -7.61 -9.57 7.66
N TRP A 49 -6.42 -9.57 8.23
CA TRP A 49 -5.95 -8.55 9.17
C TRP A 49 -5.43 -7.29 8.47
N ALA A 50 -5.18 -7.35 7.15
CA ALA A 50 -4.73 -6.20 6.39
C ALA A 50 -5.77 -5.06 6.43
N ILE A 51 -5.25 -3.84 6.58
CA ILE A 51 -6.04 -2.61 6.65
C ILE A 51 -5.95 -1.87 5.31
N GLY A 52 -4.75 -1.77 4.74
CA GLY A 52 -4.50 -1.29 3.40
C GLY A 52 -3.49 -2.15 2.64
N GLN A 53 -3.47 -2.01 1.31
CA GLN A 53 -2.46 -2.58 0.42
C GLN A 53 -2.30 -1.71 -0.83
N ALA A 54 -1.08 -1.53 -1.32
CA ALA A 54 -0.82 -0.82 -2.58
C ALA A 54 -0.35 -1.74 -3.71
N PHE A 55 -0.90 -1.53 -4.90
CA PHE A 55 -0.55 -2.23 -6.14
C PHE A 55 -0.33 -1.24 -7.29
N GLY A 56 0.93 -0.80 -7.47
CA GLY A 56 1.24 0.30 -8.37
C GLY A 56 0.66 1.60 -7.78
N ASP A 57 -0.33 2.17 -8.46
CA ASP A 57 -1.00 3.43 -8.10
C ASP A 57 -2.41 3.18 -7.52
N LEU A 58 -2.75 1.90 -7.30
CA LEU A 58 -4.02 1.48 -6.74
C LEU A 58 -3.83 1.21 -5.25
N ILE A 59 -4.58 1.91 -4.42
CA ILE A 59 -4.63 1.72 -2.97
C ILE A 59 -5.90 0.97 -2.64
N PHE A 60 -5.74 -0.18 -2.01
CA PHE A 60 -6.84 -0.96 -1.47
C PHE A 60 -6.95 -0.66 0.00
N LEU A 61 -8.16 -0.43 0.47
CA LEU A 61 -8.40 -0.06 1.84
C LEU A 61 -9.64 -0.77 2.36
N ARG A 62 -9.59 -1.18 3.63
CA ARG A 62 -10.77 -1.75 4.27
C ARG A 62 -11.82 -0.65 4.50
N THR A 63 -13.09 -0.98 4.29
CA THR A 63 -14.20 0.00 4.32
C THR A 63 -14.29 0.82 5.61
N ASP A 64 -13.91 0.23 6.75
CA ASP A 64 -13.87 0.86 8.08
C ASP A 64 -12.76 1.93 8.19
N PHE A 65 -11.76 1.91 7.32
CA PHE A 65 -10.61 2.84 7.34
C PHE A 65 -10.68 3.91 6.25
N GLN A 66 -11.79 4.04 5.52
CA GLN A 66 -11.93 4.94 4.36
C GLN A 66 -11.59 6.43 4.58
N ARG A 67 -11.56 6.89 5.83
CA ARG A 67 -11.23 8.28 6.22
C ARG A 67 -9.93 8.40 7.01
N ASP A 68 -9.25 7.28 7.28
CA ASP A 68 -8.00 7.29 8.02
C ASP A 68 -6.86 7.81 7.13
N ARG A 69 -6.46 9.06 7.37
CA ARG A 69 -5.40 9.72 6.60
C ARG A 69 -4.05 9.05 6.83
N ALA A 70 -3.75 8.59 8.05
CA ALA A 70 -2.47 7.96 8.37
C ALA A 70 -2.30 6.65 7.58
N THR A 71 -3.33 5.79 7.58
CA THR A 71 -3.32 4.57 6.76
C THR A 71 -3.22 4.89 5.26
N ILE A 72 -3.91 5.91 4.75
CA ILE A 72 -3.80 6.27 3.33
C ILE A 72 -2.39 6.78 2.99
N THR A 73 -1.78 7.58 3.87
CA THR A 73 -0.40 8.04 3.71
C THR A 73 0.58 6.87 3.74
N HIS A 74 0.38 5.89 4.63
CA HIS A 74 1.14 4.64 4.62
C HIS A 74 1.13 3.98 3.24
N GLU A 75 -0.06 3.78 2.67
CA GLU A 75 -0.21 3.15 1.36
C GLU A 75 0.36 4.00 0.22
N LEU A 76 0.34 5.33 0.34
CA LEU A 76 0.99 6.23 -0.62
C LEU A 76 2.51 6.09 -0.62
N VAL A 77 3.15 5.80 0.51
CA VAL A 77 4.57 5.48 0.55
C VAL A 77 4.85 4.21 -0.25
N HIS A 78 3.98 3.20 -0.18
CA HIS A 78 4.09 2.02 -1.04
C HIS A 78 3.86 2.34 -2.52
N VAL A 79 2.93 3.24 -2.86
CA VAL A 79 2.80 3.76 -4.23
C VAL A 79 4.12 4.39 -4.69
N GLU A 80 4.75 5.23 -3.86
CA GLU A 80 6.06 5.80 -4.16
C GLU A 80 7.13 4.71 -4.37
N GLN A 81 7.17 3.69 -3.52
CA GLN A 81 8.10 2.58 -3.63
C GLN A 81 7.86 1.76 -4.91
N TRP A 82 6.61 1.56 -5.33
CA TRP A 82 6.23 0.98 -6.62
C TRP A 82 6.73 1.83 -7.79
N HIS A 83 6.68 3.16 -7.69
CA HIS A 83 7.26 4.05 -8.70
C HIS A 83 8.80 3.95 -8.72
N ARG A 84 9.44 3.90 -7.54
CA ARG A 84 10.90 3.82 -7.39
C ARG A 84 11.49 2.49 -7.87
N HIS A 85 10.77 1.38 -7.68
CA HIS A 85 11.28 0.02 -7.94
C HIS A 85 10.54 -0.73 -9.05
N GLY A 86 9.45 -0.17 -9.58
CA GLY A 86 8.65 -0.83 -10.60
C GLY A 86 8.13 -2.20 -10.15
N TRP A 87 8.06 -3.14 -11.09
CA TRP A 87 7.56 -4.50 -10.82
C TRP A 87 8.45 -5.28 -9.84
N GLN A 88 9.73 -4.90 -9.72
CA GLN A 88 10.66 -5.53 -8.77
C GLN A 88 10.31 -5.21 -7.33
N PHE A 89 9.46 -4.21 -7.06
CA PHE A 89 9.07 -3.85 -5.70
C PHE A 89 8.50 -5.05 -4.93
N ALA A 90 7.58 -5.82 -5.52
CA ALA A 90 7.00 -7.00 -4.89
C ALA A 90 8.09 -8.01 -4.47
N PHE A 91 9.03 -8.31 -5.37
CA PHE A 91 10.14 -9.22 -5.07
C PHE A 91 11.08 -8.66 -3.99
N ARG A 92 11.40 -7.37 -4.06
CA ARG A 92 12.25 -6.69 -3.07
C ARG A 92 11.59 -6.67 -1.70
N TYR A 93 10.28 -6.44 -1.65
CA TYR A 93 9.49 -6.46 -0.43
C TYR A 93 9.50 -7.85 0.19
N LEU A 94 9.21 -8.91 -0.58
CA LEU A 94 9.26 -10.29 -0.09
C LEU A 94 10.65 -10.67 0.43
N LEU A 95 11.70 -10.29 -0.30
CA LEU A 95 13.07 -10.54 0.12
C LEU A 95 13.44 -9.76 1.40
N ALA A 96 12.93 -8.54 1.58
CA ALA A 96 13.10 -7.76 2.80
C ALA A 96 12.38 -8.42 3.99
N SER A 97 11.14 -8.86 3.82
CA SER A 97 10.40 -9.64 4.82
C SER A 97 11.12 -10.94 5.17
N PHE A 98 11.65 -11.66 4.18
CA PHE A 98 12.39 -12.91 4.39
C PHE A 98 13.66 -12.68 5.23
N ARG A 99 14.46 -11.66 4.85
CA ARG A 99 15.67 -11.28 5.61
C ARG A 99 15.32 -10.84 7.03
N ALA A 100 14.24 -10.09 7.21
CA ALA A 100 13.75 -9.67 8.52
C ALA A 100 13.30 -10.87 9.36
N GLY A 101 12.60 -11.85 8.76
CA GLY A 101 12.21 -13.09 9.41
C GLY A 101 13.38 -13.93 9.89
N ILE A 102 14.44 -14.05 9.08
CA ILE A 102 15.68 -14.75 9.48
C ILE A 102 16.38 -14.01 10.63
N LYS A 103 16.50 -12.68 10.56
CA LYS A 103 17.30 -11.90 11.50
C LYS A 103 16.58 -11.61 12.82
N HIS A 104 15.28 -11.39 12.79
CA HIS A 104 14.47 -10.90 13.91
C HIS A 104 13.34 -11.85 14.32
N GLY A 105 13.18 -13.00 13.64
CA GLY A 105 12.09 -13.94 13.83
C GLY A 105 10.86 -13.62 12.96
N TRP A 106 10.17 -14.67 12.50
CA TRP A 106 9.03 -14.56 11.57
C TRP A 106 7.87 -13.72 12.10
N GLN A 107 7.67 -13.66 13.41
CA GLN A 107 6.64 -12.84 14.05
C GLN A 107 6.91 -11.34 13.89
N HIS A 108 8.17 -10.94 13.72
CA HIS A 108 8.61 -9.56 13.55
C HIS A 108 8.91 -9.18 12.10
N ALA A 109 8.89 -10.15 11.18
CA ALA A 109 9.29 -9.98 9.78
C ALA A 109 8.58 -8.81 9.09
N TYR A 110 7.28 -8.64 9.34
CA TYR A 110 6.48 -7.54 8.80
C TYR A 110 6.95 -6.19 9.36
N ARG A 111 6.95 -6.03 10.69
CA ARG A 111 7.32 -4.76 11.36
C ARG A 111 8.78 -4.35 11.14
N GLN A 112 9.65 -5.32 10.86
CA GLN A 112 11.08 -5.11 10.61
C GLN A 112 11.41 -5.07 9.11
N ASN A 113 10.43 -5.19 8.22
CA ASN A 113 10.64 -4.98 6.80
C ASN A 113 10.95 -3.49 6.57
N LYS A 114 12.10 -3.19 5.97
CA LYS A 114 12.54 -1.81 5.72
C LYS A 114 11.51 -0.95 4.96
N PHE A 115 10.68 -1.55 4.10
CA PHE A 115 9.65 -0.83 3.36
C PHE A 115 8.46 -0.45 4.24
N GLU A 116 8.10 -1.32 5.18
CA GLU A 116 7.10 -1.04 6.22
C GLU A 116 7.62 0.00 7.20
N VAL A 117 8.89 -0.10 7.60
CA VAL A 117 9.52 0.90 8.48
C VAL A 117 9.51 2.29 7.82
N GLU A 118 9.83 2.39 6.52
CA GLU A 118 9.72 3.65 5.77
C GLU A 118 8.28 4.17 5.72
N ALA A 119 7.29 3.28 5.53
CA ALA A 119 5.89 3.67 5.49
C ALA A 119 5.38 4.17 6.85
N TYR A 120 5.62 3.42 7.94
CA TYR A 120 5.27 3.81 9.30
C TYR A 120 5.93 5.14 9.73
N ALA A 121 7.19 5.36 9.36
CA ALA A 121 7.88 6.61 9.70
C ALA A 121 7.24 7.86 9.06
N ARG A 122 6.44 7.67 8.01
CA ARG A 122 5.87 8.74 7.18
C ARG A 122 4.36 8.86 7.30
N GLU A 123 3.69 8.04 8.12
CA GLU A 123 2.24 8.10 8.34
C GLU A 123 1.75 9.46 8.83
N HIS A 124 2.63 10.21 9.50
CA HIS A 124 2.34 11.54 10.04
C HIS A 124 2.58 12.68 9.05
N GLU A 125 2.97 12.40 7.80
CA GLU A 125 3.02 13.37 6.68
C GLU A 125 1.59 13.62 6.11
N VAL A 126 0.66 14.03 6.99
CA VAL A 126 -0.78 14.26 6.75
C VAL A 126 -1.25 15.67 7.13
#